data_AF-A0A3N9VXL0-F1
#
_entry.id   AF-A0A3N9VXL0-F1
#
_cell.length_a   1.000
_cell.length_b   1.000
_cell.length_c   1.000
_cell.angle_alpha   90.00
_cell.angle_beta   90.00
_cell.angle_gamma   90.00
#
_symmetry.space_group_name_H-M   'P 1'
#
loop_
_entity.id
_entity.type
_entity.pdbx_description
1 polymer ?
#
loop_
_entity_poly.entity_id
_entity_poly.type
_entity_poly.pdbx_seq_one_letter_code
_entity_poly.pdbx_strand_id
1 'polypeptide(L)'
;MTDKPKLTNKQTRFAQGLVDGLSKKDAALLAGYSERSASSIATETLKNPVFQQALTQIMEEKGLTTGHIAERLFSLTTARGKDGHDDFTAQCRALDMALKVRGDFAPTRVTVDDSRDEAEINASFISLFQELVPGLIEHIQGKAIEKRVIEINPVEREKSKIIEINK
;
A
#
# COMPACT_ATOMS: atom_id res chain seq x y z
N MET A 1 27.20 -21.53 10.79
CA MET A 1 27.87 -20.26 11.16
C MET A 1 27.91 -19.42 9.90
N THR A 2 26.98 -18.49 9.74
CA THR A 2 26.91 -17.61 8.56
C THR A 2 27.74 -16.37 8.85
N ASP A 3 28.86 -16.21 8.17
CA ASP A 3 29.69 -15.01 8.28
C ASP A 3 28.84 -13.76 7.98
N LYS A 4 28.85 -12.80 8.91
CA LYS A 4 28.12 -11.53 8.75
C LYS A 4 28.64 -10.85 7.48
N PRO A 5 27.76 -10.53 6.49
CA PRO A 5 28.18 -9.90 5.24
C PRO A 5 29.00 -8.64 5.55
N LYS A 6 30.26 -8.61 5.08
CA LYS A 6 31.22 -7.58 5.48
C LYS A 6 30.96 -6.28 4.72
N LEU A 7 30.14 -5.41 5.33
CA LEU A 7 29.93 -4.05 4.84
C LEU A 7 31.14 -3.16 5.10
N THR A 8 31.33 -2.17 4.23
CA THR A 8 32.22 -1.04 4.53
C THR A 8 31.62 -0.15 5.62
N ASN A 9 32.45 0.66 6.27
CA ASN A 9 31.99 1.63 7.28
C ASN A 9 30.93 2.60 6.73
N LYS A 10 31.09 3.05 5.47
CA LYS A 10 30.11 3.93 4.81
C LYS A 10 28.79 3.22 4.55
N GLN A 11 28.82 1.98 4.05
CA GLN A 11 27.60 1.19 3.84
C GLN A 11 26.89 0.89 5.16
N THR A 12 27.63 0.63 6.24
CA THR A 12 27.04 0.41 7.56
C THR A 12 26.31 1.64 8.06
N ARG A 13 26.91 2.84 7.94
CA ARG A 13 26.25 4.12 8.28
C ARG A 13 25.05 4.39 7.39
N PHE A 14 25.14 4.05 6.10
CA PHE A 14 24.02 4.19 5.18
C PHE A 14 22.85 3.28 5.58
N ALA A 15 23.10 2.00 5.86
CA ALA A 15 22.09 1.06 6.34
C ALA A 15 21.45 1.54 7.65
N GLN A 16 22.25 2.07 8.58
CA GLN A 16 21.75 2.63 9.83
C GLN A 16 20.79 3.80 9.58
N GLY A 17 21.17 4.74 8.71
CA GLY A 17 20.31 5.87 8.36
C GLY A 17 18.98 5.45 7.72
N LEU A 18 18.99 4.42 6.86
CA LEU A 18 17.75 3.87 6.29
C LEU A 18 16.82 3.32 7.37
N VAL A 19 17.37 2.57 8.33
CA VAL A 19 16.58 1.97 9.41
C VAL A 19 16.05 3.03 10.37
N ASP A 20 16.74 4.16 10.50
CA ASP A 20 16.30 5.33 11.27
C ASP A 20 15.24 6.18 10.54
N GLY A 21 14.81 5.75 9.34
CA GLY A 21 13.73 6.38 8.59
C GLY A 21 14.18 7.51 7.66
N LEU A 22 15.48 7.69 7.43
CA LEU A 22 15.97 8.67 6.47
C LEU A 22 15.67 8.24 5.03
N SER A 23 15.48 9.23 4.15
CA SER A 23 15.41 8.97 2.72
C SER A 23 16.72 8.36 2.21
N LYS A 24 16.68 7.64 1.08
CA LYS A 24 17.87 7.02 0.49
C LYS A 24 18.99 8.04 0.23
N LYS A 25 18.65 9.25 -0.22
CA LYS A 25 19.60 10.33 -0.47
C LYS A 25 20.19 10.85 0.84
N ASP A 26 19.36 11.11 1.84
CA ASP A 26 19.79 11.69 3.11
C ASP A 26 20.63 10.71 3.94
N ALA A 27 20.24 9.44 3.96
CA ALA A 27 21.02 8.37 4.57
C ALA A 27 22.41 8.26 3.91
N ALA A 28 22.49 8.40 2.58
CA ALA A 28 23.76 8.37 1.87
C ALA A 28 24.63 9.62 2.15
N LEU A 29 24.02 10.80 2.20
CA LEU A 29 24.71 12.03 2.61
C LEU A 29 25.30 11.89 4.02
N LEU A 30 24.49 11.42 4.97
CA LEU A 30 24.89 11.20 6.36
C LEU A 30 25.99 10.13 6.49
N ALA A 31 26.01 9.14 5.59
CA ALA A 31 27.07 8.14 5.49
C ALA A 31 28.40 8.69 4.92
N GLY A 32 28.42 9.92 4.42
CA GLY A 32 29.60 10.57 3.86
C GLY A 32 29.82 10.32 2.36
N TYR A 33 28.74 10.09 1.60
CA TYR A 33 28.76 10.18 0.14
C TYR A 33 28.60 11.64 -0.31
N SER A 34 29.18 11.99 -1.46
CA SER A 34 29.07 13.35 -1.99
C SER A 34 27.66 13.63 -2.50
N GLU A 35 27.19 14.87 -2.36
CA GLU A 35 25.83 15.24 -2.76
C GLU A 35 25.52 14.93 -4.22
N ARG A 36 26.49 15.17 -5.11
CA ARG A 36 26.37 14.89 -6.54
C ARG A 36 26.10 13.41 -6.85
N SER A 37 26.60 12.50 -6.02
CA SER A 37 26.57 11.06 -6.28
C SER A 37 25.67 10.28 -5.31
N ALA A 38 25.26 10.88 -4.19
CA ALA A 38 24.54 10.21 -3.10
C ALA A 38 23.32 9.42 -3.59
N SER A 39 22.49 10.02 -4.45
CA SER A 39 21.29 9.36 -4.98
C SER A 39 21.61 8.15 -5.88
N SER A 40 22.58 8.30 -6.79
CA SER A 40 22.99 7.24 -7.72
C SER A 40 23.65 6.09 -6.95
N ILE A 41 24.59 6.41 -6.05
CA ILE A 41 25.26 5.42 -5.20
C ILE A 41 24.27 4.70 -4.30
N ALA A 42 23.32 5.41 -3.69
CA ALA A 42 22.29 4.78 -2.85
C ALA A 42 21.46 3.77 -3.65
N THR A 43 21.05 4.14 -4.87
CA THR A 43 20.27 3.28 -5.75
C THR A 43 21.06 2.03 -6.13
N GLU A 44 22.32 2.17 -6.49
CA GLU A 44 23.16 1.04 -6.89
C GLU A 44 23.52 0.15 -5.70
N THR A 45 23.82 0.74 -4.55
CA THR A 45 24.10 0.01 -3.31
C THR A 45 22.89 -0.83 -2.87
N LEU A 46 21.68 -0.32 -3.03
CA LEU A 46 20.45 -1.05 -2.68
C LEU A 46 20.18 -2.26 -3.58
N LYS A 47 20.78 -2.35 -4.77
CA LYS A 47 20.68 -3.53 -5.65
C LYS A 47 21.67 -4.63 -5.24
N ASN A 48 22.69 -4.30 -4.45
CA ASN A 48 23.71 -5.27 -4.06
C ASN A 48 23.13 -6.30 -3.08
N PRO A 49 23.12 -7.61 -3.42
CA PRO A 49 22.55 -8.64 -2.55
C PRO A 49 23.23 -8.74 -1.17
N VAL A 50 24.55 -8.51 -1.10
CA VAL A 50 25.32 -8.52 0.15
C VAL A 50 24.87 -7.38 1.06
N PHE A 51 24.60 -6.22 0.48
CA PHE A 51 24.05 -5.09 1.23
C PHE A 51 22.63 -5.34 1.71
N GLN A 52 21.77 -5.93 0.87
CA GLN A 52 20.41 -6.28 1.25
C GLN A 52 20.38 -7.27 2.42
N GLN A 53 21.20 -8.31 2.40
CA GLN A 53 21.32 -9.27 3.51
C GLN A 53 21.76 -8.57 4.81
N ALA A 54 22.78 -7.72 4.74
CA ALA A 54 23.24 -6.97 5.89
C ALA A 54 22.18 -6.00 6.44
N LEU A 55 21.45 -5.32 5.55
CA LEU A 55 20.36 -4.42 5.91
C LEU A 55 19.23 -5.19 6.62
N THR A 56 18.83 -6.35 6.10
CA THR A 56 17.84 -7.23 6.76
C THR A 56 18.28 -7.60 8.17
N GLN A 57 19.55 -7.99 8.36
CA GLN A 57 20.06 -8.31 9.68
C GLN A 57 20.02 -7.10 10.64
N ILE A 58 20.38 -5.89 10.17
CA ILE A 58 20.31 -4.67 10.98
C ILE A 58 18.86 -4.33 11.34
N MET A 59 17.92 -4.53 10.41
CA MET A 59 16.49 -4.36 10.67
C MET A 59 16.00 -5.32 11.76
N GLU A 60 16.36 -6.61 11.66
CA GLU A 60 16.02 -7.62 12.66
C GLU A 60 16.63 -7.32 14.04
N GLU A 61 17.91 -6.90 14.08
CA GLU A 61 18.59 -6.47 15.31
C GLU A 61 17.88 -5.27 15.99
N LYS A 62 17.19 -4.43 15.20
CA LYS A 62 16.37 -3.33 15.69
C LYS A 62 14.90 -3.70 15.97
N GLY A 63 14.54 -4.98 15.86
CA GLY A 63 13.19 -5.47 16.10
C GLY A 63 12.22 -5.30 14.92
N LEU A 64 12.69 -4.81 13.76
CA LEU A 64 11.91 -4.72 12.52
C LEU A 64 11.88 -6.09 11.81
N THR A 65 11.46 -7.11 12.54
CA THR A 65 11.27 -8.46 12.00
C THR A 65 10.06 -8.51 11.08
N THR A 66 10.01 -9.51 10.19
CA THR A 66 8.84 -9.73 9.31
C THR A 66 7.54 -9.82 10.09
N GLY A 67 7.54 -10.53 11.23
CA GLY A 67 6.36 -10.64 12.10
C GLY A 67 5.92 -9.30 12.68
N HIS A 68 6.87 -8.51 13.19
CA HIS A 68 6.58 -7.17 13.71
C HIS A 68 6.03 -6.23 12.62
N ILE A 69 6.61 -6.25 11.43
CA ILE A 69 6.14 -5.45 10.29
C ILE A 69 4.73 -5.87 9.89
N ALA A 70 4.44 -7.17 9.80
CA ALA A 70 3.12 -7.68 9.46
C ALA A 70 2.07 -7.27 10.50
N GLU A 71 2.38 -7.39 11.80
CA GLU A 71 1.50 -6.96 12.88
C GLU A 71 1.23 -5.46 12.82
N ARG A 72 2.27 -4.64 12.59
CA ARG A 72 2.12 -3.19 12.44
C ARG A 72 1.28 -2.83 11.22
N LEU A 73 1.50 -3.47 10.07
CA LEU A 73 0.67 -3.26 8.88
C LEU A 73 -0.80 -3.64 9.15
N PHE A 74 -1.04 -4.77 9.82
CA PHE A 74 -2.40 -5.17 10.21
C PHE A 74 -3.07 -4.13 11.12
N SER A 75 -2.35 -3.64 12.13
CA SER A 75 -2.88 -2.59 13.02
C SER A 75 -3.23 -1.29 12.30
N LEU A 76 -2.52 -0.97 11.20
CA LEU A 76 -2.81 0.23 10.41
C LEU A 76 -4.06 0.10 9.54
N THR A 77 -4.55 -1.13 9.30
CA THR A 77 -5.80 -1.34 8.54
C THR A 77 -7.05 -0.87 9.27
N THR A 78 -6.94 -0.59 10.57
CA THR A 78 -8.00 -0.02 11.41
C THR A 78 -7.56 1.29 12.09
N ALA A 79 -6.52 1.95 11.57
CA ALA A 79 -5.98 3.19 12.13
C ALA A 79 -7.04 4.30 12.16
N ARG A 80 -7.01 5.10 13.23
CA ARG A 80 -7.85 6.30 13.39
C ARG A 80 -6.99 7.55 13.49
N GLY A 81 -7.48 8.63 12.91
CA GLY A 81 -6.92 9.96 13.02
C GLY A 81 -7.07 10.54 14.42
N LYS A 82 -6.43 11.69 14.64
CA LYS A 82 -6.47 12.42 15.93
C LYS A 82 -7.88 12.91 16.28
N ASP A 83 -8.72 13.06 15.27
CA ASP A 83 -10.13 13.44 15.34
C ASP A 83 -11.06 12.25 15.69
N GLY A 84 -10.50 11.03 15.80
CA GLY A 84 -11.26 9.82 16.12
C GLY A 84 -11.98 9.19 14.92
N HIS A 85 -11.88 9.80 13.74
CA HIS A 85 -12.34 9.22 12.49
C HIS A 85 -11.30 8.24 11.94
N ASP A 86 -11.75 7.32 11.09
CA ASP A 86 -10.86 6.35 10.45
C ASP A 86 -9.87 7.06 9.51
N ASP A 87 -8.58 6.74 9.65
CA ASP A 87 -7.54 7.27 8.76
C ASP A 87 -7.49 6.40 7.50
N PHE A 88 -8.43 6.65 6.59
CA PHE A 88 -8.55 5.90 5.34
C PHE A 88 -7.24 5.91 4.53
N THR A 89 -6.42 6.97 4.62
CA THR A 89 -5.15 7.03 3.89
C THR A 89 -4.15 6.01 4.44
N ALA A 90 -4.00 5.96 5.77
CA ALA A 90 -3.15 4.96 6.42
C ALA A 90 -3.66 3.53 6.16
N GLN A 91 -4.98 3.32 6.26
CA GLN A 91 -5.61 2.04 6.05
C GLN A 91 -5.41 1.52 4.61
N CYS A 92 -5.68 2.36 3.60
CA CYS A 92 -5.48 2.02 2.19
C CYS A 92 -4.01 1.69 1.89
N ARG A 93 -3.06 2.46 2.44
CA ARG A 93 -1.63 2.18 2.25
C ARG A 93 -1.19 0.89 2.92
N ALA A 94 -1.70 0.59 4.10
CA ALA A 94 -1.40 -0.67 4.78
C ALA A 94 -1.88 -1.88 3.97
N LEU A 95 -3.11 -1.81 3.43
CA LEU A 95 -3.66 -2.82 2.55
C LEU A 95 -2.86 -2.97 1.25
N ASP A 96 -2.53 -1.86 0.59
CA ASP A 96 -1.70 -1.85 -0.63
C ASP A 96 -0.32 -2.50 -0.39
N MET A 97 0.34 -2.17 0.73
CA MET A 97 1.61 -2.81 1.10
C MET A 97 1.44 -4.30 1.39
N ALA A 98 0.40 -4.71 2.11
CA ALA A 98 0.14 -6.12 2.40
C ALA A 98 -0.09 -6.95 1.12
N LEU A 99 -0.85 -6.42 0.15
CA LEU A 99 -1.07 -7.07 -1.14
C LEU A 99 0.23 -7.21 -1.95
N LYS A 100 1.09 -6.19 -1.93
CA LYS A 100 2.42 -6.24 -2.56
C LYS A 100 3.31 -7.30 -1.95
N VAL A 101 3.30 -7.44 -0.63
CA VAL A 101 4.09 -8.45 0.09
C VAL A 101 3.58 -9.86 -0.22
N ARG A 102 2.25 -10.06 -0.33
CA ARG A 102 1.64 -11.35 -0.67
C ARG A 102 1.91 -11.79 -2.11
N GLY A 103 2.18 -10.84 -3.00
CA GLY A 103 2.40 -11.07 -4.43
C GLY A 103 1.16 -10.86 -5.30
N ASP A 104 0.01 -10.56 -4.70
CA ASP A 104 -1.28 -10.35 -5.37
C ASP A 104 -1.34 -9.06 -6.18
N PHE A 105 -0.39 -8.15 -5.96
CA PHE A 105 -0.38 -6.84 -6.58
C PHE A 105 0.16 -6.82 -8.02
N ALA A 106 0.58 -7.94 -8.62
CA ALA A 106 1.32 -7.93 -9.90
C ALA A 106 0.62 -7.09 -10.99
N PRO A 107 1.10 -5.87 -11.32
CA PRO A 107 0.57 -5.17 -12.48
C PRO A 107 1.11 -5.91 -13.70
N THR A 108 0.23 -6.59 -14.44
CA THR A 108 0.58 -7.19 -15.72
C THR A 108 1.09 -6.08 -16.63
N ARG A 109 2.41 -5.97 -16.79
CA ARG A 109 3.01 -5.05 -17.75
C ARG A 109 2.78 -5.63 -19.13
N VAL A 110 1.66 -5.27 -19.75
CA VAL A 110 1.42 -5.55 -21.16
C VAL A 110 2.40 -4.68 -21.94
N THR A 111 3.43 -5.28 -22.52
CA THR A 111 4.18 -4.64 -23.60
C THR A 111 3.22 -4.56 -24.77
N VAL A 112 2.65 -3.37 -24.99
CA VAL A 112 1.88 -3.12 -26.20
C VAL A 112 2.91 -3.06 -27.32
N ASP A 113 2.95 -4.12 -28.13
CA ASP A 113 3.58 -4.04 -29.44
C ASP A 113 2.68 -3.12 -30.27
N ASP A 114 3.19 -1.95 -30.69
CA ASP A 114 2.46 -0.90 -31.44
C ASP A 114 1.94 -1.40 -32.81
N SER A 115 2.07 -2.69 -33.11
CA SER A 115 1.54 -3.35 -34.30
C SER A 115 0.14 -3.97 -34.11
N ARG A 116 -0.48 -3.91 -32.92
CA ARG A 116 -1.86 -4.42 -32.70
C ARG A 116 -2.90 -3.32 -32.85
N ASP A 117 -3.85 -3.54 -33.77
CA ASP A 117 -5.02 -2.69 -33.98
C ASP A 117 -5.75 -2.41 -32.65
N GLU A 118 -6.04 -1.14 -32.37
CA GLU A 118 -6.67 -0.67 -31.12
C GLU A 118 -7.98 -1.41 -30.76
N ALA A 119 -8.64 -2.01 -31.74
CA ALA A 119 -9.84 -2.83 -31.56
C ALA A 119 -9.56 -4.13 -30.76
N GLU A 120 -8.41 -4.77 -30.95
CA GLU A 120 -8.07 -6.02 -30.25
C GLU A 120 -7.72 -5.79 -28.78
N ILE A 121 -7.04 -4.68 -28.48
CA ILE A 121 -6.69 -4.30 -27.10
C ILE A 121 -7.97 -3.99 -26.30
N ASN A 122 -8.90 -3.24 -26.89
CA ASN A 122 -10.17 -2.92 -26.26
C ASN A 122 -11.03 -4.17 -26.03
N ALA A 123 -11.07 -5.10 -26.98
CA ALA A 123 -11.79 -6.37 -26.82
C ALA A 123 -11.20 -7.23 -25.69
N SER A 124 -9.87 -7.31 -25.58
CA SER A 124 -9.19 -8.06 -24.53
C SER A 124 -9.38 -7.44 -23.14
N PHE A 125 -9.37 -6.10 -23.05
CA PHE A 125 -9.67 -5.41 -21.79
C PHE A 125 -11.12 -5.63 -21.34
N ILE A 126 -12.08 -5.57 -22.27
CA ILE A 126 -13.51 -5.78 -21.97
C ILE A 126 -13.74 -7.22 -21.50
N SER A 127 -13.13 -8.23 -22.12
CA SER A 127 -13.32 -9.63 -21.69
C SER A 127 -12.73 -9.89 -20.31
N LEU A 128 -11.53 -9.36 -20.02
CA LEU A 128 -10.90 -9.48 -18.70
C LEU A 128 -11.75 -8.81 -17.61
N PHE A 129 -12.38 -7.67 -17.94
CA PHE A 129 -13.28 -6.97 -17.03
C PHE A 129 -14.58 -7.78 -16.79
N GLN A 130 -15.12 -8.42 -17.84
CA GLN A 130 -16.31 -9.27 -17.74
C GLN A 130 -16.10 -10.55 -16.92
N GLU A 131 -14.87 -11.08 -16.86
CA GLU A 131 -14.53 -12.22 -16.02
C GLU A 131 -14.31 -11.84 -14.54
N LEU A 132 -13.77 -10.64 -14.26
CA LEU A 132 -13.47 -10.19 -12.90
C LEU A 132 -14.70 -9.66 -12.13
N VAL A 133 -15.64 -9.04 -12.84
CA VAL A 133 -16.81 -8.38 -12.27
C VAL A 133 -17.78 -9.33 -11.53
N PRO A 134 -18.10 -10.54 -12.04
CA PRO A 134 -19.04 -11.45 -11.38
C PRO A 134 -18.57 -11.87 -9.98
N GLY A 135 -17.29 -12.22 -9.82
CA GLY A 135 -16.73 -12.63 -8.52
C GLY A 135 -16.66 -11.48 -7.50
N LEU A 136 -16.50 -10.23 -7.97
CA LEU A 136 -16.52 -9.05 -7.12
C LEU A 136 -17.94 -8.73 -6.63
N ILE A 137 -18.95 -8.89 -7.50
CA ILE A 137 -20.36 -8.68 -7.16
C ILE A 137 -20.82 -9.73 -6.14
N GLU A 138 -20.47 -11.01 -6.29
CA GLU A 138 -20.81 -12.04 -5.31
C GLU A 138 -20.14 -11.78 -3.94
N HIS A 139 -18.89 -11.31 -3.91
CA HIS A 139 -18.22 -10.99 -2.65
C HIS A 139 -18.81 -9.74 -1.95
N ILE A 140 -19.26 -8.76 -2.73
CA ILE A 140 -19.94 -7.55 -2.22
C ILE A 140 -21.36 -7.90 -1.74
N GLN A 141 -22.10 -8.73 -2.47
CA GLN A 141 -23.45 -9.17 -2.10
C GLN A 141 -23.42 -10.16 -0.91
N GLY A 142 -22.38 -10.99 -0.79
CA GLY A 142 -22.21 -11.92 0.32
C GLY A 142 -21.81 -11.27 1.66
N LYS A 143 -21.29 -10.05 1.65
CA LYS A 143 -20.96 -9.28 2.88
C LYS A 143 -22.00 -8.21 3.24
N ALA A 144 -23.04 -8.03 2.42
CA ALA A 144 -24.04 -6.97 2.60
C ALA A 144 -25.44 -7.50 2.92
N ILE A 145 -25.57 -8.47 3.84
CA ILE A 145 -26.84 -8.69 4.57
C ILE A 145 -26.57 -9.05 6.04
N GLU A 146 -25.97 -8.13 6.78
CA GLU A 146 -26.49 -7.82 8.12
C GLU A 146 -27.22 -6.49 8.00
N LYS A 147 -28.45 -6.56 7.49
CA LYS A 147 -29.37 -5.41 7.47
C LYS A 147 -29.63 -5.00 8.92
N ARG A 148 -28.95 -3.95 9.39
CA ARG A 148 -29.56 -3.05 10.39
C ARG A 148 -30.80 -2.46 9.73
N VAL A 149 -31.95 -3.04 10.07
CA VAL A 149 -33.26 -2.50 9.77
C VAL A 149 -33.34 -1.15 10.49
N ILE A 150 -33.12 -0.07 9.75
CA ILE A 150 -33.58 1.26 10.17
C ILE A 150 -35.02 1.34 9.66
N GLU A 151 -35.98 1.02 10.53
CA GLU A 151 -37.39 1.30 10.32
C GLU A 151 -37.57 2.81 10.16
N ILE A 152 -37.73 3.27 8.93
CA ILE A 152 -38.26 4.61 8.68
C ILE A 152 -39.77 4.48 8.85
N ASN A 153 -40.25 4.92 10.02
CA ASN A 153 -41.66 4.92 10.41
C ASN A 153 -42.48 5.81 9.45
N PRO A 154 -43.56 5.30 8.81
CA PRO A 154 -44.28 5.98 7.72
C PRO A 154 -45.18 7.17 8.14
N VAL A 155 -45.09 7.68 9.37
CA VAL A 155 -46.02 8.70 9.90
C VAL A 155 -45.68 10.16 9.49
N GLU A 156 -44.52 10.43 8.89
CA GLU A 156 -44.13 11.82 8.58
C GLU A 156 -44.44 12.32 7.16
N ARG A 157 -45.03 11.50 6.27
CA ARG A 157 -45.44 11.97 4.93
C ARG A 157 -46.75 12.75 4.88
N GLU A 158 -47.55 12.76 5.94
CA GLU A 158 -48.85 13.44 5.96
C GLU A 158 -48.84 14.89 6.48
N LYS A 159 -47.71 15.40 6.97
CA LYS A 159 -47.63 16.81 7.45
C LYS A 159 -47.33 17.85 6.37
N SER A 160 -47.14 17.45 5.10
CA SER A 160 -46.77 18.36 4.02
C SER A 160 -47.88 18.65 3.00
N LYS A 161 -49.15 18.34 3.30
CA LYS A 161 -50.28 18.59 2.37
C LYS A 161 -51.47 19.38 2.93
N ILE A 162 -51.37 20.01 4.10
CA ILE A 162 -52.40 20.94 4.59
C ILE A 162 -51.73 22.19 5.16
N ILE A 163 -51.39 23.16 4.32
CA ILE A 163 -51.58 24.61 4.56
C ILE A 163 -51.66 25.28 3.18
N GLU A 164 -52.85 25.36 2.62
CA GLU A 164 -53.19 26.39 1.64
C GLU A 164 -53.92 27.50 2.41
N ILE A 165 -53.56 28.76 2.12
CA ILE A 165 -54.31 30.01 2.39
C ILE A 165 -54.27 30.59 3.82
N ASN A 166 -53.47 31.67 3.99
CA ASN A 166 -53.96 32.93 4.59
C ASN A 166 -52.97 34.10 4.39
N LYS A 167 -53.19 34.88 3.33
CA LYS A 167 -53.31 36.35 3.40
C LYS A 167 -53.98 36.89 2.14
#